data_AF-A0AAV8XQB6-F1
#
_entry.id   AF-A0AAV8XQB6-F1
#
_cell.length_a   1.000
_cell.length_b   1.000
_cell.length_c   1.000
_cell.angle_alpha   90.00
_cell.angle_beta   90.00
_cell.angle_gamma   90.00
#
_symmetry.space_group_name_H-M   'P 1'
#
loop_
_entity.id
_entity.type
_entity.pdbx_description
1 polymer ?
#
loop_
_entity_poly.entity_id
_entity_poly.type
_entity_poly.pdbx_seq_one_letter_code
_entity_poly.pdbx_strand_id
1 'polypeptide(L)'
;MKTIVLLLAFAFVSVNCEGESSSSSEEDLKDVAIFLKNVWNVTIINDIADLINRTEAQCPDLESKFEQAMEQVGECLEAVDSSSETFCSLIKKHLLKCAEPVRKAIDDCLPQESKGLPRIALKILAAVVDQACSSTVEEVLEIFNPCRMELEFTHFEACQKIKDVFQQYRNKLPSKNLVCEMTPKIRQCVRAHEEASCKNTVTKQALLKFHNAVERVTTEDCQDINKVK
;
A
#
# COMPACT_ATOMS: atom_id res chain seq x y z
N MET A 1 -7.56 -3.82 0.23
CA MET A 1 -7.33 -3.97 1.68
C MET A 1 -6.05 -4.72 2.01
N LYS A 2 -5.80 -5.90 1.43
CA LYS A 2 -4.60 -6.70 1.71
C LYS A 2 -3.27 -5.95 1.49
N THR A 3 -3.15 -5.11 0.46
CA THR A 3 -1.94 -4.31 0.18
C THR A 3 -1.69 -3.16 1.16
N ILE A 4 -2.73 -2.53 1.70
CA ILE A 4 -2.59 -1.45 2.69
C ILE A 4 -2.29 -2.05 4.06
N VAL A 5 -2.92 -3.18 4.40
CA VAL A 5 -2.57 -3.99 5.57
C VAL A 5 -1.11 -4.49 5.46
N LEU A 6 -0.63 -4.85 4.27
CA LEU A 6 0.77 -5.21 4.01
C LEU A 6 1.73 -4.04 4.22
N LEU A 7 1.41 -2.85 3.72
CA LEU A 7 2.24 -1.65 3.92
C LEU A 7 2.27 -1.20 5.39
N LEU A 8 1.13 -1.32 6.08
CA LEU A 8 1.02 -0.99 7.50
C LEU A 8 1.69 -2.04 8.41
N ALA A 9 1.61 -3.32 8.05
CA ALA A 9 2.34 -4.37 8.76
C ALA A 9 3.85 -4.26 8.54
N PHE A 10 4.29 -3.91 7.34
CA PHE A 10 5.71 -3.64 7.06
C PHE A 10 6.20 -2.45 7.88
N ALA A 11 5.42 -1.35 7.93
CA ALA A 11 5.71 -0.20 8.78
C ALA A 11 5.72 -0.55 10.29
N PHE A 12 4.78 -1.36 10.76
CA PHE A 12 4.69 -1.78 12.17
C PHE A 12 5.86 -2.68 12.60
N VAL A 13 6.29 -3.60 11.73
CA VAL A 13 7.46 -4.46 11.97
C VAL A 13 8.75 -3.63 11.97
N SER A 14 8.91 -2.66 11.06
CA SER A 14 10.07 -1.79 11.03
C SER A 14 10.16 -0.85 12.25
N VAL A 15 9.03 -0.45 12.85
CA VAL A 15 8.99 0.40 14.05
C VAL A 15 9.35 -0.36 15.32
N ASN A 16 9.06 -1.66 15.38
CA ASN A 16 9.32 -2.50 16.56
C ASN A 16 10.62 -3.32 16.46
N CYS A 17 11.42 -3.12 15.41
CA CYS A 17 12.67 -3.86 15.21
C CYS A 17 13.88 -3.25 15.94
N GLU A 18 13.75 -2.04 16.51
CA GLU A 18 14.78 -1.42 17.34
C GLU A 18 14.25 -1.21 18.77
N GLY A 19 14.37 -2.23 19.61
CA GLY A 19 14.06 -2.10 21.04
C GLY A 19 13.91 -3.45 21.72
N GLU A 20 14.68 -3.66 22.78
CA GLU A 20 14.79 -4.91 23.54
C GLU A 20 13.43 -5.57 23.85
N SER A 21 13.42 -6.89 23.63
CA SER A 21 12.34 -7.83 23.90
C SER A 21 11.79 -7.70 25.32
N SER A 22 10.56 -7.21 25.45
CA SER A 22 9.73 -7.43 26.63
C SER A 22 8.75 -8.57 26.35
N SER A 23 8.58 -9.49 27.28
CA SER A 23 7.94 -10.80 27.05
C SER A 23 6.44 -10.76 26.72
N SER A 24 5.78 -9.59 26.73
CA SER A 24 4.38 -9.47 26.33
C SER A 24 4.20 -9.11 24.85
N SER A 25 5.24 -8.59 24.17
CA SER A 25 5.15 -8.25 22.74
C SER A 25 5.35 -9.46 21.81
N GLU A 26 5.92 -10.56 22.32
CA GLU A 26 6.15 -11.77 21.52
C GLU A 26 4.87 -12.53 21.16
N GLU A 27 3.85 -12.52 22.03
CA GLU A 27 2.57 -13.18 21.74
C GLU A 27 1.76 -12.39 20.70
N ASP A 28 1.67 -11.07 20.86
CA ASP A 28 1.00 -10.18 19.89
C ASP A 28 1.70 -10.20 18.51
N LEU A 29 3.04 -10.25 18.48
CA LEU A 29 3.80 -10.36 17.22
C LEU A 29 3.64 -11.72 16.55
N LYS A 30 3.49 -12.82 17.32
CA LYS A 30 3.19 -14.14 16.77
C LYS A 30 1.80 -14.19 16.14
N ASP A 31 0.81 -13.56 16.76
CA ASP A 31 -0.54 -13.48 16.20
C ASP A 31 -0.57 -12.62 14.94
N VAL A 32 0.18 -11.52 14.90
CA VAL A 32 0.40 -10.72 13.69
C VAL A 32 1.14 -11.52 12.61
N ALA A 33 2.16 -12.31 12.95
CA ALA A 33 2.89 -13.14 11.99
C ALA A 33 2.04 -14.30 11.42
N ILE A 34 1.25 -14.96 12.27
CA ILE A 34 0.29 -15.99 11.86
C ILE A 34 -0.79 -15.36 10.99
N PHE A 35 -1.26 -14.16 11.34
CA PHE A 35 -2.19 -13.37 10.54
C PHE A 35 -1.60 -13.02 9.16
N LEU A 36 -0.36 -12.53 9.10
CA LEU A 36 0.34 -12.25 7.83
C LEU A 36 0.50 -13.51 6.98
N LYS A 37 0.85 -14.64 7.59
CA LYS A 37 0.97 -15.94 6.91
C LYS A 37 -0.35 -16.44 6.35
N ASN A 38 -1.46 -16.24 7.06
CA ASN A 38 -2.80 -16.63 6.61
C ASN A 38 -3.37 -15.66 5.55
N VAL A 39 -2.99 -14.38 5.61
CA VAL A 39 -3.37 -13.37 4.60
C VAL A 39 -2.55 -13.55 3.32
N TRP A 40 -1.30 -14.01 3.41
CA TRP A 40 -0.45 -14.48 2.29
C TRP A 40 -0.95 -15.82 1.73
N ASN A 41 -2.10 -15.77 1.05
CA ASN A 41 -2.54 -16.87 0.21
C ASN A 41 -1.61 -17.00 -1.02
N VAL A 42 -1.26 -18.22 -1.42
CA VAL A 42 -0.46 -18.57 -2.62
C VAL A 42 -0.92 -17.81 -3.88
N THR A 43 -2.22 -17.52 -3.97
CA THR A 43 -2.80 -16.75 -5.10
C THR A 43 -2.20 -15.34 -5.23
N ILE A 44 -1.91 -14.66 -4.12
CA ILE A 44 -1.37 -13.28 -4.11
C ILE A 44 0.08 -13.28 -4.60
N ILE A 45 0.86 -14.28 -4.15
CA ILE A 45 2.25 -14.43 -4.57
C ILE A 45 2.30 -14.69 -6.08
N ASN A 46 1.41 -15.53 -6.60
CA ASN A 46 1.30 -15.80 -8.03
C ASN A 46 0.88 -14.54 -8.82
N ASP A 47 -0.13 -13.79 -8.36
CA ASP A 47 -0.58 -12.57 -9.05
C ASP A 47 0.52 -11.48 -9.07
N ILE A 48 1.35 -11.39 -8.01
CA ILE A 48 2.52 -10.50 -7.94
C ILE A 48 3.62 -10.97 -8.88
N ALA A 49 3.95 -12.26 -8.87
CA ALA A 49 4.93 -12.85 -9.78
C ALA A 49 4.54 -12.63 -11.25
N ASP A 50 3.26 -12.82 -11.59
CA ASP A 50 2.73 -12.54 -12.92
C ASP A 50 2.85 -11.06 -13.28
N LEU A 51 2.65 -10.14 -12.32
CA LEU A 51 2.84 -8.71 -12.54
C LEU A 51 4.31 -8.36 -12.79
N ILE A 52 5.24 -8.94 -12.03
CA ILE A 52 6.68 -8.76 -12.21
C ILE A 52 7.09 -9.26 -13.60
N ASN A 53 6.73 -10.50 -13.95
CA ASN A 53 7.03 -11.09 -15.27
C ASN A 53 6.50 -10.23 -16.43
N ARG A 54 5.28 -9.67 -16.29
CA ARG A 54 4.71 -8.76 -17.29
C ARG A 54 5.42 -7.42 -17.35
N THR A 55 5.92 -6.93 -16.23
CA THR A 55 6.71 -5.70 -16.17
C THR A 55 8.07 -5.92 -16.81
N GLU A 56 8.76 -7.02 -16.49
CA GLU A 56 10.02 -7.42 -17.13
C GLU A 56 9.87 -7.60 -18.65
N ALA A 57 8.76 -8.17 -19.11
CA ALA A 57 8.49 -8.31 -20.55
C ALA A 57 8.41 -6.95 -21.29
N GLN A 58 8.09 -5.86 -20.59
CA GLN A 58 8.07 -4.50 -21.15
C GLN A 58 9.33 -3.70 -20.78
N CYS A 59 10.02 -4.10 -19.73
CA CYS A 59 11.21 -3.49 -19.16
C CYS A 59 12.36 -4.51 -19.20
N PRO A 60 13.01 -4.71 -20.37
CA PRO A 60 14.23 -5.51 -20.40
C PRO A 60 15.26 -4.90 -19.45
N ASP A 61 16.02 -5.77 -18.78
CA ASP A 61 17.02 -5.42 -17.77
C ASP A 61 16.46 -4.74 -16.51
N LEU A 62 15.16 -4.89 -16.23
CA LEU A 62 14.53 -4.35 -15.02
C LEU A 62 15.25 -4.80 -13.75
N GLU A 63 15.62 -6.08 -13.66
CA GLU A 63 16.33 -6.64 -12.50
C GLU A 63 17.64 -5.88 -12.23
N SER A 64 18.49 -5.71 -13.25
CA SER A 64 19.75 -4.98 -13.13
C SER A 64 19.56 -3.50 -12.80
N LYS A 65 18.58 -2.84 -13.44
CA LYS A 65 18.24 -1.43 -13.13
C LYS A 65 17.69 -1.27 -11.72
N PHE A 66 16.90 -2.24 -11.26
CA PHE A 66 16.34 -2.25 -9.92
C PHE A 66 17.43 -2.46 -8.87
N GLU A 67 18.37 -3.37 -9.11
CA GLU A 67 19.54 -3.59 -8.25
C GLU A 67 20.36 -2.30 -8.09
N GLN A 68 20.71 -1.64 -9.19
CA GLN A 68 21.43 -0.34 -9.15
C GLN A 68 20.61 0.75 -8.45
N ALA A 69 19.30 0.80 -8.68
CA ALA A 69 18.43 1.76 -8.02
C ALA A 69 18.33 1.50 -6.51
N MET A 70 18.35 0.24 -6.08
CA MET A 70 18.35 -0.16 -4.68
C MET A 70 19.67 0.17 -3.98
N GLU A 71 20.80 0.07 -4.67
CA GLU A 71 22.09 0.55 -4.18
C GLU A 71 22.03 2.07 -3.88
N GLN A 72 21.50 2.86 -4.82
CA GLN A 72 21.30 4.32 -4.62
C GLN A 72 20.30 4.65 -3.50
N VAL A 73 19.29 3.80 -3.28
CA VAL A 73 18.39 3.92 -2.12
C VAL A 73 19.18 3.68 -0.83
N GLY A 74 20.02 2.64 -0.79
CA GLY A 74 20.91 2.34 0.33
C GLY A 74 21.81 3.51 0.68
N GLU A 75 22.54 4.05 -0.30
CA GLU A 75 23.37 5.24 -0.14
C GLU A 75 22.57 6.45 0.37
N CYS A 76 21.35 6.65 -0.14
CA CYS A 76 20.48 7.73 0.30
C CYS A 76 20.08 7.59 1.76
N LEU A 77 19.77 6.36 2.21
CA LEU A 77 19.40 6.05 3.59
C LEU A 77 20.60 6.15 4.54
N GLU A 78 21.78 5.69 4.13
CA GLU A 78 23.02 5.83 4.92
C GLU A 78 23.42 7.29 5.12
N ALA A 79 23.12 8.16 4.14
CA ALA A 79 23.34 9.60 4.24
C ALA A 79 22.30 10.34 5.11
N VAL A 80 21.25 9.66 5.59
CA VAL A 80 20.27 10.25 6.53
C VAL A 80 20.85 10.22 7.93
N ASP A 81 21.04 11.39 8.52
CA ASP A 81 21.33 11.52 9.95
C ASP A 81 20.07 11.18 10.77
N SER A 82 20.01 9.94 11.27
CA SER A 82 18.88 9.41 12.04
C SER A 82 18.98 9.70 13.54
N SER A 83 20.07 10.34 14.00
CA SER A 83 20.41 10.44 15.43
C SER A 83 19.42 11.25 16.28
N SER A 84 18.55 12.04 15.65
CA SER A 84 17.56 12.89 16.34
C SER A 84 16.13 12.79 15.78
N GLU A 85 15.90 11.92 14.79
CA GLU A 85 14.62 11.85 14.08
C GLU A 85 13.78 10.64 14.51
N THR A 86 12.48 10.86 14.72
CA THR A 86 11.54 9.74 14.87
C THR A 86 11.32 9.06 13.52
N PHE A 87 10.97 7.76 13.52
CA PHE A 87 10.64 7.01 12.30
C PHE A 87 9.67 7.76 11.38
N CYS A 88 8.64 8.38 11.95
CA CYS A 88 7.66 9.17 11.21
C CYS A 88 8.26 10.45 10.58
N SER A 89 9.17 11.14 11.26
CA SER A 89 9.92 12.26 10.68
C SER A 89 10.78 11.78 9.53
N LEU A 90 11.51 10.69 9.75
CA LEU A 90 12.47 10.14 8.82
C LEU A 90 11.78 9.71 7.51
N ILE A 91 10.69 8.94 7.59
CA ILE A 91 9.93 8.54 6.39
C ILE A 91 9.35 9.76 5.68
N LYS A 92 8.72 10.70 6.41
CA LYS A 92 8.12 11.89 5.77
C LYS A 92 9.15 12.73 5.01
N LYS A 93 10.36 12.84 5.52
CA LYS A 93 11.44 13.63 4.89
C LYS A 93 12.13 12.88 3.75
N HIS A 94 12.32 11.57 3.90
CA HIS A 94 13.28 10.84 3.05
C HIS A 94 12.64 9.82 2.11
N LEU A 95 11.42 9.32 2.35
CA LEU A 95 10.81 8.26 1.54
C LEU A 95 10.73 8.60 0.05
N LEU A 96 10.11 9.73 -0.29
CA LEU A 96 9.95 10.13 -1.69
C LEU A 96 11.29 10.45 -2.35
N LYS A 97 12.25 10.99 -1.57
CA LYS A 97 13.59 11.33 -2.06
C LYS A 97 14.42 10.08 -2.35
N CYS A 98 14.50 9.16 -1.39
CA CYS A 98 15.31 7.96 -1.52
C CYS A 98 14.68 6.91 -2.44
N ALA A 99 13.36 6.91 -2.64
CA ALA A 99 12.71 6.04 -3.61
C ALA A 99 12.75 6.56 -5.06
N GLU A 100 13.28 7.77 -5.30
CA GLU A 100 13.32 8.38 -6.63
C GLU A 100 14.13 7.57 -7.67
N PRO A 101 15.28 6.96 -7.34
CA PRO A 101 16.01 6.07 -8.26
C PRO A 101 15.14 4.90 -8.73
N VAL A 102 14.48 4.21 -7.78
CA VAL A 102 13.60 3.07 -8.07
C VAL A 102 12.41 3.51 -8.92
N ARG A 103 11.83 4.66 -8.58
CA ARG A 103 10.74 5.25 -9.36
C ARG A 103 11.15 5.43 -10.81
N LYS A 104 12.29 6.07 -11.08
CA LYS A 104 12.78 6.35 -12.44
C LYS A 104 13.09 5.07 -13.20
N ALA A 105 13.79 4.14 -12.57
CA ALA A 105 14.16 2.85 -13.18
C ALA A 105 12.95 2.10 -13.75
N ILE A 106 11.83 2.12 -13.02
CA ILE A 106 10.58 1.48 -13.45
C ILE A 106 9.80 2.38 -14.41
N ASP A 107 9.69 3.68 -14.12
CA ASP A 107 8.83 4.60 -14.89
C ASP A 107 9.30 4.80 -16.34
N ASP A 108 10.61 4.80 -16.57
CA ASP A 108 11.19 5.07 -17.89
C ASP A 108 10.95 3.93 -18.90
N CYS A 109 10.75 2.71 -18.41
CA CYS A 109 10.55 1.52 -19.23
C CYS A 109 9.09 1.08 -19.36
N LEU A 110 8.18 1.64 -18.56
CA LEU A 110 6.76 1.32 -18.66
C LEU A 110 6.12 1.90 -19.93
N PRO A 111 5.10 1.23 -20.49
CA PRO A 111 4.31 1.77 -21.59
C PRO A 111 3.58 3.04 -21.15
N GLN A 112 3.24 3.91 -22.12
CA GLN A 112 2.67 5.24 -21.87
C GLN A 112 1.43 5.23 -20.96
N GLU A 113 0.59 4.20 -21.05
CA GLU A 113 -0.62 4.04 -20.23
C GLU A 113 -0.32 3.76 -18.74
N SER A 114 0.83 3.16 -18.47
CA SER A 114 1.32 2.78 -17.13
C SER A 114 2.36 3.75 -16.58
N LYS A 115 2.90 4.67 -17.42
CA LYS A 115 3.80 5.72 -16.96
C LYS A 115 3.16 6.58 -15.89
N GLY A 116 3.93 6.90 -14.87
CA GLY A 116 3.59 7.61 -13.65
C GLY A 116 2.89 6.76 -12.59
N LEU A 117 2.60 5.48 -12.85
CA LEU A 117 2.11 4.58 -11.81
C LEU A 117 3.10 4.39 -10.65
N PRO A 118 4.42 4.24 -10.87
CA PRO A 118 5.38 4.19 -9.76
C PRO A 118 5.32 5.44 -8.87
N ARG A 119 5.15 6.62 -9.47
CA ARG A 119 4.96 7.87 -8.73
C ARG A 119 3.69 7.86 -7.88
N ILE A 120 2.57 7.43 -8.46
CA ILE A 120 1.29 7.31 -7.73
C ILE A 120 1.44 6.30 -6.58
N ALA A 121 2.09 5.16 -6.80
CA ALA A 121 2.34 4.16 -5.77
C ALA A 121 3.16 4.72 -4.60
N LEU A 122 4.20 5.51 -4.87
CA LEU A 122 4.99 6.18 -3.83
C LEU A 122 4.18 7.23 -3.07
N LYS A 123 3.32 8.01 -3.74
CA LYS A 123 2.40 8.94 -3.07
C LYS A 123 1.40 8.20 -2.17
N ILE A 124 0.85 7.08 -2.63
CA ILE A 124 -0.04 6.22 -1.84
C ILE A 124 0.70 5.72 -0.59
N LEU A 125 1.92 5.21 -0.74
CA LEU A 125 2.73 4.75 0.38
C LEU A 125 3.00 5.88 1.38
N ALA A 126 3.42 7.05 0.89
CA ALA A 126 3.65 8.22 1.72
C ALA A 126 2.38 8.66 2.47
N ALA A 127 1.22 8.64 1.82
CA ALA A 127 -0.07 8.97 2.45
C ALA A 127 -0.49 7.96 3.52
N VAL A 128 -0.23 6.66 3.29
CA VAL A 128 -0.50 5.61 4.27
C VAL A 128 0.39 5.79 5.50
N VAL A 129 1.68 6.06 5.31
CA VAL A 129 2.59 6.30 6.44
C VAL A 129 2.25 7.60 7.16
N ASP A 130 1.96 8.68 6.43
CA ASP A 130 1.52 9.95 7.03
C ASP A 130 0.25 9.75 7.87
N GLN A 131 -0.72 8.99 7.35
CA GLN A 131 -1.91 8.63 8.11
C GLN A 131 -1.56 7.80 9.35
N ALA A 132 -0.72 6.77 9.24
CA ALA A 132 -0.30 5.97 10.40
C ALA A 132 0.38 6.83 11.48
N CYS A 133 1.28 7.70 11.06
CA CYS A 133 2.01 8.62 11.93
C CYS A 133 1.16 9.72 12.57
N SER A 134 -0.02 9.99 12.01
CA SER A 134 -1.00 10.94 12.56
C SER A 134 -2.13 10.24 13.32
N SER A 135 -2.16 8.92 13.32
CA SER A 135 -3.18 8.12 14.00
C SER A 135 -2.74 7.80 15.42
N THR A 136 -3.71 7.63 16.30
CA THR A 136 -3.49 7.07 17.64
C THR A 136 -3.15 5.58 17.54
N VAL A 137 -2.48 5.05 18.56
CA VAL A 137 -2.18 3.61 18.65
C VAL A 137 -3.48 2.79 18.59
N GLU A 138 -4.53 3.25 19.27
CA GLU A 138 -5.86 2.62 19.23
C GLU A 138 -6.38 2.50 17.80
N GLU A 139 -6.35 3.59 17.03
CA GLU A 139 -6.80 3.57 15.63
C GLU A 139 -5.99 2.62 14.75
N VAL A 140 -4.68 2.49 14.99
CA VAL A 140 -3.82 1.53 14.27
C VAL A 140 -4.15 0.09 14.67
N LEU A 141 -4.34 -0.19 15.94
CA LEU A 141 -4.69 -1.53 16.43
C LEU A 141 -6.08 -1.97 15.95
N GLU A 142 -7.04 -1.04 15.89
CA GLU A 142 -8.37 -1.27 15.33
C GLU A 142 -8.32 -1.68 13.84
N ILE A 143 -7.17 -1.53 13.16
CA ILE A 143 -6.99 -2.05 11.81
C ILE A 143 -7.02 -3.58 11.75
N PHE A 144 -6.57 -4.22 12.82
CA PHE A 144 -6.50 -5.66 12.95
C PHE A 144 -7.72 -6.25 13.64
N ASN A 145 -8.77 -5.45 13.86
CA ASN A 145 -9.98 -5.91 14.52
C ASN A 145 -10.62 -7.07 13.72
N PRO A 146 -10.93 -8.21 14.37
CA PRO A 146 -11.51 -9.37 13.70
C PRO A 146 -12.81 -9.12 12.94
N CYS A 147 -13.63 -8.13 13.34
CA CYS A 147 -14.86 -7.80 12.60
C CYS A 147 -14.59 -7.39 11.14
N ARG A 148 -13.37 -6.93 10.84
CA ARG A 148 -12.93 -6.59 9.49
C ARG A 148 -12.50 -7.79 8.66
N MET A 149 -12.23 -8.91 9.33
CA MET A 149 -11.77 -10.15 8.69
C MET A 149 -12.91 -11.03 8.21
N GLU A 150 -14.17 -10.70 8.50
CA GLU A 150 -15.31 -11.43 7.96
C GLU A 150 -15.23 -11.41 6.42
N LEU A 151 -14.96 -12.60 5.86
CA LEU A 151 -14.50 -12.84 4.48
C LEU A 151 -15.58 -12.57 3.42
N GLU A 152 -16.74 -12.11 3.84
CA GLU A 152 -17.94 -11.95 3.03
C GLU A 152 -18.00 -10.63 2.26
N PHE A 153 -16.84 -10.11 1.83
CA PHE A 153 -16.76 -8.92 0.98
C PHE A 153 -17.58 -9.05 -0.31
N THR A 154 -17.79 -10.28 -0.81
CA THR A 154 -18.55 -10.54 -2.04
C THR A 154 -20.05 -10.30 -1.92
N HIS A 155 -20.59 -10.20 -0.69
CA HIS A 155 -22.01 -9.91 -0.47
C HIS A 155 -22.35 -8.44 -0.63
N PHE A 156 -21.36 -7.54 -0.58
CA PHE A 156 -21.57 -6.11 -0.77
C PHE A 156 -21.50 -5.74 -2.25
N GLU A 157 -22.58 -5.18 -2.80
CA GLU A 157 -22.65 -4.74 -4.21
C GLU A 157 -21.49 -3.79 -4.59
N ALA A 158 -21.10 -2.90 -3.66
CA ALA A 158 -19.96 -2.00 -3.83
C ALA A 158 -18.63 -2.74 -4.06
N CYS A 159 -18.47 -3.92 -3.45
CA CYS A 159 -17.29 -4.77 -3.60
C CYS A 159 -17.36 -5.67 -4.85
N GLN A 160 -18.55 -6.01 -5.35
CA GLN A 160 -18.69 -6.75 -6.61
C GLN A 160 -18.20 -5.93 -7.81
N LYS A 161 -18.49 -4.63 -7.83
CA LYS A 161 -18.01 -3.69 -8.85
C LYS A 161 -16.48 -3.61 -8.96
N ILE A 162 -15.76 -3.99 -7.90
CA ILE A 162 -14.29 -4.08 -7.88
C ILE A 162 -13.82 -5.36 -8.56
N LYS A 163 -14.50 -6.48 -8.28
CA LYS A 163 -14.16 -7.81 -8.83
C LYS A 163 -14.25 -7.82 -10.36
N ASP A 164 -15.29 -7.21 -10.91
CA ASP A 164 -15.51 -7.16 -12.36
C ASP A 164 -14.39 -6.39 -13.07
N VAL A 165 -13.97 -5.26 -12.48
CA VAL A 165 -12.84 -4.49 -12.99
C VAL A 165 -11.53 -5.29 -12.86
N PHE A 166 -11.26 -5.94 -11.72
CA PHE A 166 -10.07 -6.78 -11.60
C PHE A 166 -10.03 -7.91 -12.62
N GLN A 167 -11.16 -8.56 -12.90
CA GLN A 167 -11.22 -9.63 -13.91
C GLN A 167 -10.90 -9.11 -15.31
N GLN A 168 -11.37 -7.91 -15.67
CA GLN A 168 -11.09 -7.29 -16.97
C GLN A 168 -9.61 -6.93 -17.16
N TYR A 169 -8.91 -6.59 -16.07
CA TYR A 169 -7.51 -6.14 -16.10
C TYR A 169 -6.50 -7.18 -15.60
N ARG A 170 -6.94 -8.39 -15.23
CA ARG A 170 -6.10 -9.43 -14.61
C ARG A 170 -4.82 -9.77 -15.39
N ASN A 171 -4.89 -9.68 -16.72
CA ASN A 171 -3.80 -10.06 -17.61
C ASN A 171 -3.10 -8.86 -18.27
N LYS A 172 -3.34 -7.64 -17.79
CA LYS A 172 -2.79 -6.40 -18.35
C LYS A 172 -1.96 -5.68 -17.29
N LEU A 173 -0.94 -4.94 -17.75
CA LEU A 173 -0.33 -3.95 -16.87
C LEU A 173 -1.40 -2.92 -16.48
N PRO A 174 -1.47 -2.53 -15.19
CA PRO A 174 -2.40 -1.51 -14.76
C PRO A 174 -2.11 -0.20 -15.50
N SER A 175 -3.15 0.60 -15.71
CA SER A 175 -3.02 1.97 -16.23
C SER A 175 -3.36 2.98 -15.14
N LYS A 176 -2.98 4.24 -15.34
CA LYS A 176 -3.41 5.33 -14.45
C LYS A 176 -4.94 5.41 -14.35
N ASN A 177 -5.65 5.26 -15.47
CA ASN A 177 -7.11 5.28 -15.51
C ASN A 177 -7.71 4.20 -14.60
N LEU A 178 -7.13 3.00 -14.61
CA LEU A 178 -7.55 1.92 -13.73
C LEU A 178 -7.42 2.31 -12.25
N VAL A 179 -6.29 2.90 -11.85
CA VAL A 179 -6.10 3.37 -10.46
C VAL A 179 -7.13 4.43 -10.08
N CYS A 180 -7.39 5.38 -10.99
CA CYS A 180 -8.36 6.45 -10.79
C CYS A 180 -9.80 5.95 -10.69
N GLU A 181 -10.18 4.95 -11.50
CA GLU A 181 -11.49 4.31 -11.41
C GLU A 181 -11.63 3.46 -10.14
N MET A 182 -10.57 2.76 -9.75
CA MET A 182 -10.63 1.77 -8.67
C MET A 182 -10.57 2.37 -7.29
N THR A 183 -9.80 3.44 -7.09
CA THR A 183 -9.61 4.05 -5.77
C THR A 183 -10.93 4.42 -5.08
N PRO A 184 -11.86 5.18 -5.71
CA PRO A 184 -13.14 5.51 -5.08
C PRO A 184 -14.03 4.26 -4.87
N LYS A 185 -14.00 3.28 -5.78
CA LYS A 185 -14.76 2.03 -5.63
C LYS A 185 -14.28 1.20 -4.45
N ILE A 186 -12.95 1.09 -4.29
CA ILE A 186 -12.32 0.40 -3.15
C ILE A 186 -12.74 1.05 -1.84
N ARG A 187 -12.69 2.38 -1.75
CA ARG A 187 -13.16 3.11 -0.56
C ARG A 187 -14.63 2.83 -0.26
N GLN A 188 -15.51 2.84 -1.26
CA GLN A 188 -16.93 2.55 -1.07
C GLN A 188 -17.18 1.12 -0.59
N CYS A 189 -16.49 0.14 -1.15
CA CYS A 189 -16.54 -1.26 -0.69
C CYS A 189 -16.10 -1.39 0.77
N VAL A 190 -14.95 -0.80 1.12
CA VAL A 190 -14.44 -0.78 2.50
C VAL A 190 -15.48 -0.17 3.44
N ARG A 191 -16.03 0.99 3.07
CA ARG A 191 -17.06 1.65 3.86
C ARG A 191 -18.28 0.76 4.11
N ALA A 192 -18.80 0.14 3.05
CA ALA A 192 -19.97 -0.74 3.16
C ALA A 192 -19.68 -1.95 4.07
N HIS A 193 -18.49 -2.53 3.96
CA HIS A 193 -18.07 -3.66 4.79
C HIS A 193 -17.91 -3.26 6.26
N GLU A 194 -17.20 -2.16 6.55
CA GLU A 194 -17.00 -1.66 7.91
C GLU A 194 -18.32 -1.27 8.59
N GLU A 195 -19.22 -0.61 7.85
CA GLU A 195 -20.53 -0.18 8.38
C GLU A 195 -21.41 -1.38 8.78
N ALA A 196 -21.32 -2.49 8.06
CA ALA A 196 -22.10 -3.70 8.27
C ALA A 196 -21.49 -4.68 9.28
N SER A 197 -20.17 -4.86 9.24
CA SER A 197 -19.48 -5.94 9.97
C SER A 197 -19.03 -5.50 11.37
N CYS A 198 -18.68 -4.23 11.54
CA CYS A 198 -18.16 -3.71 12.81
C CYS A 198 -19.25 -2.91 13.56
N LYS A 199 -19.19 -2.90 14.91
CA LYS A 199 -20.11 -2.11 15.75
C LYS A 199 -19.46 -0.85 16.31
N ASN A 200 -18.20 -0.94 16.69
CA ASN A 200 -17.44 0.16 17.28
C ASN A 200 -17.15 1.25 16.23
N THR A 201 -17.41 2.52 16.58
CA THR A 201 -17.25 3.68 15.71
C THR A 201 -15.79 3.97 15.35
N VAL A 202 -14.86 3.81 16.30
CA VAL A 202 -13.41 3.95 16.07
C VAL A 202 -12.96 2.91 15.05
N THR A 203 -13.40 1.65 15.22
CA THR A 203 -13.13 0.58 14.24
C THR A 203 -13.70 0.93 12.87
N LYS A 204 -14.95 1.39 12.75
CA LYS A 204 -15.52 1.77 11.45
C LYS A 204 -14.72 2.86 10.74
N GLN A 205 -14.18 3.80 11.50
CA GLN A 205 -13.49 4.97 10.94
C GLN A 205 -12.01 4.74 10.67
N ALA A 206 -11.34 3.90 11.45
CA ALA A 206 -9.89 3.74 11.38
C ALA A 206 -9.43 3.35 9.97
N LEU A 207 -10.02 2.33 9.31
CA LEU A 207 -9.64 1.97 7.93
C LEU A 207 -9.96 3.07 6.93
N LEU A 208 -11.12 3.72 7.12
CA LEU A 208 -11.60 4.75 6.22
C LEU A 208 -10.66 5.95 6.19
N LYS A 209 -10.00 6.29 7.31
CA LYS A 209 -8.99 7.36 7.34
C LYS A 209 -7.83 7.05 6.39
N PHE A 210 -7.31 5.83 6.37
CA PHE A 210 -6.27 5.41 5.41
C PHE A 210 -6.77 5.48 3.96
N HIS A 211 -7.97 4.97 3.69
CA HIS A 211 -8.53 5.03 2.34
C HIS A 211 -8.82 6.47 1.87
N ASN A 212 -9.23 7.36 2.78
CA ASN A 212 -9.41 8.78 2.48
C ASN A 212 -8.06 9.45 2.17
N ALA A 213 -6.99 9.12 2.90
CA ALA A 213 -5.65 9.64 2.63
C ALA A 213 -5.15 9.20 1.25
N VAL A 214 -5.38 7.94 0.88
CA VAL A 214 -5.08 7.39 -0.46
C VAL A 214 -5.92 8.07 -1.55
N GLU A 215 -7.22 8.22 -1.35
CA GLU A 215 -8.11 8.89 -2.32
C GLU A 215 -7.68 10.35 -2.53
N ARG A 216 -7.30 11.06 -1.47
CA ARG A 216 -6.82 12.45 -1.57
C ARG A 216 -5.62 12.59 -2.50
N VAL A 217 -4.56 11.79 -2.29
CA VAL A 217 -3.33 11.90 -3.08
C VAL A 217 -3.46 11.36 -4.50
N THR A 218 -4.36 10.40 -4.72
CA THR A 218 -4.64 9.87 -6.06
C THR A 218 -5.53 10.81 -6.86
N THR A 219 -6.48 11.51 -6.22
CA THR A 219 -7.38 12.46 -6.89
C THR A 219 -6.60 13.55 -7.63
N GLU A 220 -5.50 14.05 -7.05
CA GLU A 220 -4.62 15.04 -7.71
C GLU A 220 -4.09 14.52 -9.05
N ASP A 221 -3.53 13.30 -9.07
CA ASP A 221 -3.01 12.69 -10.31
C ASP A 221 -4.13 12.27 -11.28
N CYS A 222 -5.34 12.01 -10.78
CA CYS A 222 -6.50 11.61 -11.56
C CYS A 222 -7.25 12.78 -12.19
N GLN A 223 -7.19 13.98 -11.59
CA GLN A 223 -7.77 15.19 -12.17
C GLN A 223 -7.00 15.66 -13.41
N ASP A 224 -5.69 15.42 -13.47
CA ASP A 224 -4.86 15.79 -14.62
C ASP A 224 -5.17 14.97 -15.87
N ILE A 225 -5.73 13.76 -15.72
CA ILE A 225 -6.18 12.91 -16.84
C ILE A 225 -7.45 13.47 -17.50
N ASN A 226 -8.34 14.08 -16.72
CA ASN A 226 -9.60 14.64 -17.21
C ASN A 226 -9.44 16.03 -17.86
N LYS A 227 -8.25 16.65 -17.78
CA LYS A 227 -7.94 17.92 -18.45
C LYS A 227 -7.38 17.75 -19.86
N VAL A 228 -7.05 16.52 -20.29
CA VAL A 228 -6.50 16.19 -21.62
C VAL A 228 -7.59 15.65 -22.56
N LYS A 229 -8.86 15.96 -22.30
CA LYS A 229 -9.98 15.67 -23.20
C LYS A 229 -10.52 16.94 -23.85
#